data_AF-A0A5N6T237-F1
#
_entry.id   AF-A0A5N6T237-F1
#
_cell.length_a   1.000
_cell.length_b   1.000
_cell.length_c   1.000
_cell.angle_alpha   90.00
_cell.angle_beta   90.00
_cell.angle_gamma   90.00
#
_symmetry.space_group_name_H-M   'P 1'
#
loop_
_entity.id
_entity.type
_entity.pdbx_description
1 polymer ?
#
loop_
_entity_poly.entity_id
_entity_poly.type
_entity_poly.pdbx_seq_one_letter_code
_entity_poly.pdbx_strand_id
1 'polypeptide(L)'
;MTVAGAATHSGGSCQLSLSYDKGKTFKVIKSMVGGCPLDFKYDFTMPSDVVNGDALFAWSWFNLVGNREMYMNCANVEISGGSGSKESFGNDYPDMFVANVGNGCSTVEGKHTVFAHPGKQVTYAGGLDASSPPFPKCS
;
A
#
# COMPACT_ATOMS: atom_id res chain seq x y z
N MET A 1 -2.12 12.89 -2.39
CA MET A 1 -2.82 11.96 -3.30
C MET A 1 -4.31 12.19 -3.17
N THR A 2 -5.05 12.15 -4.29
CA THR A 2 -6.52 12.18 -4.28
C THR A 2 -7.04 10.89 -4.90
N VAL A 3 -8.02 10.26 -4.25
CA VAL A 3 -8.72 9.07 -4.76
C VAL A 3 -10.15 9.47 -5.07
N ALA A 4 -10.65 9.10 -6.24
CA ALA A 4 -12.04 9.34 -6.63
C ALA A 4 -12.79 8.01 -6.77
N GLY A 5 -14.05 7.98 -6.35
CA GLY A 5 -14.90 6.79 -6.44
C GLY A 5 -16.26 7.02 -5.77
N ALA A 6 -17.25 6.20 -6.14
CA ALA A 6 -18.62 6.32 -5.62
C ALA A 6 -18.87 5.45 -4.37
N ALA A 7 -18.13 4.35 -4.19
CA ALA A 7 -18.30 3.42 -3.08
C ALA A 7 -16.97 3.23 -2.33
N THR A 8 -16.92 3.62 -1.06
CA THR A 8 -15.73 3.47 -0.21
C THR A 8 -15.67 2.12 0.49
N HIS A 9 -16.70 1.26 0.35
CA HIS A 9 -16.76 -0.07 0.96
C HIS A 9 -16.42 -0.10 2.47
N SER A 10 -16.86 0.94 3.19
CA SER A 10 -16.54 1.18 4.62
C SER A 10 -15.04 1.25 4.90
N GLY A 11 -14.24 1.63 3.91
CA GLY A 11 -12.79 1.72 3.97
C GLY A 11 -12.14 0.37 3.78
N GLY A 12 -11.15 0.07 4.62
CA GLY A 12 -10.20 -1.02 4.42
C GLY A 12 -8.79 -0.56 4.71
N SER A 13 -7.82 -1.15 4.02
CA SER A 13 -6.40 -0.81 4.18
C SER A 13 -5.74 -0.63 2.82
N CYS A 14 -4.79 0.29 2.75
CA CYS A 14 -4.12 0.67 1.51
C CYS A 14 -2.60 0.66 1.67
N GLN A 15 -1.89 0.50 0.54
CA GLN A 15 -0.45 0.77 0.47
C GLN A 15 -0.15 1.76 -0.65
N LEU A 16 0.87 2.58 -0.41
CA LEU A 16 1.54 3.35 -1.45
C LEU A 16 2.89 2.68 -1.71
N SER A 17 3.20 2.43 -2.98
CA SER A 17 4.38 1.67 -3.38
C SER A 17 5.07 2.31 -4.58
N LEU A 18 6.37 2.02 -4.73
CA LEU A 18 7.15 2.42 -5.90
C LEU A 18 7.71 1.21 -6.64
N SER A 19 7.84 1.33 -7.95
CA SER A 19 8.52 0.37 -8.82
C SER A 19 9.55 1.09 -9.70
N TYR A 20 10.80 0.63 -9.66
CA TYR A 20 11.90 1.13 -10.50
C TYR A 20 12.29 0.15 -11.62
N ASP A 21 11.50 -0.91 -11.80
CA ASP A 21 11.75 -2.03 -12.72
C ASP A 21 10.59 -2.24 -13.72
N LYS A 22 9.86 -1.14 -14.00
CA LYS A 22 8.74 -1.10 -14.96
C LYS A 22 7.55 -1.96 -14.54
N GLY A 23 7.27 -2.01 -13.23
CA GLY A 23 6.09 -2.67 -12.67
C GLY A 23 6.26 -4.17 -12.43
N LYS A 24 7.48 -4.70 -12.44
CA LYS A 24 7.72 -6.11 -12.10
C LYS A 24 7.64 -6.32 -10.60
N THR A 25 8.18 -5.40 -9.82
CA THR A 25 8.11 -5.40 -8.36
C THR A 25 7.69 -4.04 -7.85
N PHE A 26 6.93 -4.04 -6.75
CA PHE A 26 6.47 -2.84 -6.06
C PHE A 26 6.88 -2.94 -4.60
N LYS A 27 7.56 -1.90 -4.10
CA LYS A 27 8.01 -1.83 -2.70
C LYS A 27 7.26 -0.74 -1.94
N VAL A 28 6.85 -1.05 -0.71
CA VAL A 28 5.90 -0.24 0.07
C VAL A 28 6.58 0.94 0.75
N ILE A 29 6.25 2.17 0.34
CA ILE A 29 6.75 3.38 1.00
C ILE A 29 5.85 3.87 2.14
N LYS A 30 4.55 3.55 2.10
CA LYS A 30 3.58 3.90 3.16
C LYS A 30 2.44 2.89 3.23
N SER A 31 2.04 2.52 4.45
CA SER A 31 0.82 1.75 4.71
C SER A 31 -0.22 2.58 5.47
N MET A 32 -1.48 2.45 5.07
CA MET A 32 -2.65 3.00 5.77
C MET A 32 -3.51 1.82 6.22
N VAL A 33 -3.43 1.49 7.50
CA VAL A 33 -4.05 0.29 8.08
C VAL A 33 -5.36 0.69 8.75
N GLY A 34 -6.48 0.32 8.13
CA GLY A 34 -7.81 0.79 8.51
C GLY A 34 -8.13 2.17 7.94
N GLY A 35 -9.43 2.43 7.76
CA GLY A 35 -9.97 3.75 7.37
C GLY A 35 -9.66 4.22 5.94
N CYS A 36 -8.92 3.48 5.12
CA CYS A 36 -8.63 3.88 3.74
C CYS A 36 -9.56 3.16 2.74
N PRO A 37 -10.17 3.85 1.74
CA PRO A 37 -10.16 5.29 1.47
C PRO A 37 -11.44 6.00 1.96
N LEU A 38 -11.65 6.14 3.28
CA LEU A 38 -12.80 6.90 3.79
C LEU A 38 -12.65 8.42 3.57
N ASP A 39 -11.41 8.89 3.52
CA ASP A 39 -11.08 10.22 3.02
C ASP A 39 -10.74 10.14 1.53
N PHE A 40 -10.98 11.23 0.80
CA PHE A 40 -10.60 11.31 -0.62
C PHE A 40 -9.25 11.96 -0.86
N LYS A 41 -8.65 12.58 0.18
CA LYS A 41 -7.34 13.24 0.10
C LYS A 41 -6.42 12.69 1.18
N TYR A 42 -5.27 12.17 0.75
CA TYR A 42 -4.24 11.62 1.61
C TYR A 42 -2.91 12.33 1.37
N ASP A 43 -2.39 12.95 2.42
CA ASP A 43 -1.03 13.49 2.41
C ASP A 43 -0.04 12.40 2.81
N PHE A 44 1.13 12.42 2.17
CA PHE A 44 2.22 11.51 2.47
C PHE A 44 3.56 12.20 2.16
N THR A 45 4.61 11.68 2.77
CA THR A 45 5.97 12.19 2.59
C THR A 45 6.77 11.14 1.83
N MET A 46 7.38 11.54 0.72
CA MET A 46 8.32 10.66 0.02
C MET A 46 9.52 10.38 0.96
N PRO A 47 9.88 9.11 1.22
CA PRO A 47 11.07 8.83 2.03
C PRO A 47 12.32 9.41 1.37
N SER A 48 13.27 9.91 2.16
CA SER A 48 14.48 10.56 1.63
C SER A 48 15.54 9.59 1.09
N ASP A 49 15.40 8.30 1.39
CA ASP A 49 16.27 7.20 0.99
C ASP A 49 15.75 6.43 -0.25
N VAL A 50 14.74 6.98 -0.95
CA VAL A 50 14.31 6.47 -2.26
C VAL A 50 15.32 6.82 -3.36
N VAL A 51 15.15 6.20 -4.52
CA VAL A 51 16.00 6.40 -5.70
C VAL A 51 15.48 7.56 -6.54
N ASN A 52 16.38 8.41 -7.04
CA ASN A 52 15.98 9.43 -8.02
C ASN A 52 15.71 8.82 -9.41
N GLY A 53 14.90 9.52 -10.19
CA GLY A 53 14.56 9.17 -11.58
C GLY A 53 13.16 8.57 -11.74
N ASP A 54 12.93 7.97 -12.90
CA ASP A 54 11.63 7.42 -13.29
C ASP A 54 11.21 6.23 -12.40
N ALA A 55 9.96 6.28 -11.93
CA ALA A 55 9.32 5.22 -11.18
C ALA A 55 7.82 5.12 -11.50
N LEU A 56 7.23 3.95 -11.26
CA LEU A 56 5.78 3.85 -11.13
C LEU A 56 5.40 3.98 -9.66
N PHE A 57 4.54 4.95 -9.36
CA PHE A 57 3.85 5.04 -8.08
C PHE A 57 2.55 4.25 -8.15
N ALA A 58 2.29 3.42 -7.14
CA ALA A 58 1.06 2.64 -7.04
C ALA A 58 0.31 2.93 -5.75
N TRP A 59 -1.00 3.10 -5.86
CA TRP A 59 -1.94 2.99 -4.76
C TRP A 59 -2.66 1.65 -4.88
N SER A 60 -2.60 0.84 -3.82
CA SER A 60 -3.38 -0.39 -3.71
C SER A 60 -4.33 -0.34 -2.52
N TRP A 61 -5.48 -1.01 -2.63
CA TRP A 61 -6.51 -1.01 -1.60
C TRP A 61 -7.23 -2.36 -1.50
N PHE A 62 -7.44 -2.79 -0.25
CA PHE A 62 -8.21 -3.97 0.12
C PHE A 62 -9.43 -3.53 0.93
N ASN A 63 -10.61 -3.65 0.32
CA ASN A 63 -11.87 -3.16 0.85
C ASN A 63 -12.36 -3.97 2.07
N LEU A 64 -12.96 -3.27 3.04
CA LEU A 64 -13.50 -3.90 4.23
C LEU A 64 -14.77 -4.71 3.93
N VAL A 65 -15.73 -4.11 3.21
CA VAL A 65 -17.07 -4.69 2.94
C VAL A 65 -17.28 -4.95 1.45
N GLY A 66 -18.00 -6.01 1.08
CA GLY A 66 -18.32 -6.39 -0.30
C GLY A 66 -17.50 -7.57 -0.84
N ASN A 67 -17.25 -7.59 -2.14
CA ASN A 67 -16.43 -8.63 -2.74
C ASN A 67 -14.99 -8.56 -2.22
N ARG A 68 -14.29 -9.71 -2.20
CA ARG A 68 -12.87 -9.74 -1.82
C ARG A 68 -12.07 -9.28 -3.02
N GLU A 69 -11.70 -8.01 -3.02
CA GLU A 69 -11.07 -7.35 -4.16
C GLU A 69 -9.72 -6.75 -3.77
N MET A 70 -8.88 -6.52 -4.78
CA MET A 70 -7.69 -5.69 -4.68
C MET A 70 -7.80 -4.63 -5.77
N TYR A 71 -7.92 -3.38 -5.35
CA TYR A 71 -7.89 -2.24 -6.25
C TYR A 71 -6.45 -1.78 -6.40
N MET A 72 -6.06 -1.37 -7.60
CA MET A 72 -4.74 -0.80 -7.86
C MET A 72 -4.79 0.24 -8.98
N ASN A 73 -4.23 1.42 -8.72
CA ASN A 73 -3.94 2.41 -9.75
C ASN A 73 -2.46 2.78 -9.73
N CYS A 74 -1.89 2.99 -10.92
CA CYS A 74 -0.50 3.36 -11.10
C CYS A 74 -0.38 4.73 -11.76
N ALA A 75 0.66 5.48 -11.41
CA ALA A 75 1.05 6.73 -12.05
C ALA A 75 2.54 6.68 -12.38
N ASN A 76 2.92 7.17 -13.56
CA ASN A 76 4.33 7.41 -13.89
C ASN A 76 4.80 8.69 -13.18
N VAL A 77 5.90 8.63 -12.46
CA VAL A 77 6.45 9.74 -11.68
C VAL A 77 7.95 9.85 -11.86
N GLU A 78 8.48 11.06 -11.76
CA GLU A 78 9.91 11.32 -11.66
C GLU A 78 10.23 11.73 -10.22
N ILE A 79 11.15 11.01 -9.59
CA ILE A 79 11.53 11.22 -8.19
C ILE A 79 12.81 12.06 -8.14
N SER A 80 12.80 13.08 -7.29
CA SER A 80 13.95 13.94 -7.00
C SER A 80 14.13 14.13 -5.50
N GLY A 81 15.36 14.45 -5.06
CA GLY A 81 15.71 14.65 -3.64
C GLY A 81 15.93 13.36 -2.84
N GLY A 82 15.86 12.20 -3.48
CA GLY A 82 16.25 10.91 -2.92
C GLY A 82 17.76 10.76 -2.81
N SER A 83 18.21 9.96 -1.85
CA SER A 83 19.63 9.67 -1.58
C SER A 83 19.99 8.19 -1.72
N GLY A 84 19.02 7.33 -2.00
CA GLY A 84 19.19 5.88 -2.09
C GLY A 84 19.59 5.37 -3.47
N SER A 85 19.78 4.06 -3.55
CA SER A 85 20.06 3.30 -4.77
C SER A 85 18.98 2.23 -4.99
N LYS A 86 18.89 1.67 -6.20
CA LYS A 86 17.94 0.57 -6.48
C LYS A 86 18.19 -0.65 -5.58
N GLU A 87 19.45 -0.91 -5.24
CA GLU A 87 19.83 -2.00 -4.34
C GLU A 87 19.36 -1.75 -2.91
N SER A 88 19.69 -0.59 -2.33
CA SER A 88 19.24 -0.24 -0.97
C SER A 88 17.72 -0.19 -0.89
N PHE A 89 17.06 0.39 -1.90
CA PHE A 89 15.60 0.44 -1.96
C PHE A 89 14.98 -0.97 -2.02
N GLY A 90 15.55 -1.87 -2.81
CA GLY A 90 15.09 -3.25 -2.92
C GLY A 90 15.20 -4.05 -1.63
N ASN A 91 16.22 -3.74 -0.81
CA ASN A 91 16.51 -4.41 0.46
C ASN A 91 15.74 -3.80 1.65
N ASP A 92 15.61 -2.47 1.68
CA ASP A 92 15.09 -1.74 2.84
C ASP A 92 13.56 -1.62 2.87
N TYR A 93 12.92 -1.81 1.72
CA TYR A 93 11.47 -1.67 1.56
C TYR A 93 10.84 -3.03 1.26
N PRO A 94 9.76 -3.39 1.98
CA PRO A 94 9.11 -4.68 1.77
C PRO A 94 8.32 -4.71 0.47
N ASP A 95 8.09 -5.91 -0.04
CA ASP A 95 7.19 -6.10 -1.18
C ASP A 95 5.76 -5.69 -0.83
N MET A 96 5.07 -5.12 -1.82
CA MET A 96 3.65 -4.78 -1.72
C MET A 96 2.84 -6.04 -1.48
N PHE A 97 1.88 -5.96 -0.56
CA PHE A 97 0.95 -7.03 -0.30
C PHE A 97 0.02 -7.24 -1.50
N VAL A 98 -0.19 -8.51 -1.87
CA VAL A 98 -1.05 -8.91 -2.99
C VAL A 98 -2.00 -10.01 -2.52
N ALA A 99 -3.29 -9.79 -2.70
CA ALA A 99 -4.36 -10.73 -2.37
C ALA A 99 -5.52 -10.57 -3.35
N ASN A 100 -6.48 -11.48 -3.32
CA ASN A 100 -7.75 -11.34 -4.05
C ASN A 100 -7.63 -11.31 -5.59
N VAL A 101 -6.50 -11.76 -6.14
CA VAL A 101 -6.22 -11.77 -7.59
C VAL A 101 -5.96 -13.18 -8.12
N GLY A 102 -6.48 -14.21 -7.44
CA GLY A 102 -6.27 -15.61 -7.83
C GLY A 102 -4.88 -16.16 -7.46
N ASN A 103 -4.14 -15.48 -6.58
CA ASN A 103 -2.82 -15.89 -6.12
C ASN A 103 -2.83 -16.81 -4.89
N GLY A 104 -3.98 -17.38 -4.52
CA GLY A 104 -4.14 -18.22 -3.34
C GLY A 104 -4.20 -17.46 -2.00
N CYS A 105 -4.06 -16.14 -2.01
CA CYS A 105 -4.21 -15.27 -0.84
C CYS A 105 -5.55 -14.53 -0.91
N SER A 106 -6.30 -14.50 0.19
CA SER A 106 -7.60 -13.82 0.24
C SER A 106 -7.82 -13.06 1.54
N THR A 107 -8.40 -11.88 1.43
CA THR A 107 -8.86 -11.10 2.60
C THR A 107 -10.23 -11.61 3.05
N VAL A 108 -10.66 -11.19 4.25
CA VAL A 108 -11.95 -11.60 4.84
C VAL A 108 -12.84 -10.37 4.99
N GLU A 109 -14.10 -10.51 4.60
CA GLU A 109 -15.10 -9.44 4.74
C GLU A 109 -15.31 -9.04 6.20
N GLY A 110 -15.45 -7.73 6.43
CA GLY A 110 -15.64 -7.17 7.77
C GLY A 110 -14.39 -7.18 8.64
N LYS A 111 -13.24 -7.63 8.12
CA LYS A 111 -11.98 -7.64 8.84
C LYS A 111 -10.90 -6.87 8.08
N HIS A 112 -10.33 -5.86 8.75
CA HIS A 112 -9.26 -5.06 8.18
C HIS A 112 -8.03 -5.91 7.84
N THR A 113 -7.39 -5.57 6.73
CA THR A 113 -6.07 -6.10 6.39
C THR A 113 -5.03 -5.36 7.22
N VAL A 114 -4.26 -6.09 8.01
CA VAL A 114 -3.10 -5.61 8.76
C VAL A 114 -1.88 -6.24 8.10
N PHE A 115 -1.11 -5.44 7.38
CA PHE A 115 0.01 -5.94 6.59
C PHE A 115 1.11 -6.53 7.50
N ALA A 116 1.59 -7.73 7.18
CA ALA A 116 2.71 -8.35 7.90
C ALA A 116 4.01 -7.53 7.75
N HIS A 117 4.17 -6.87 6.60
CA HIS A 117 5.31 -6.02 6.30
C HIS A 117 4.82 -4.63 5.88
N PRO A 118 4.42 -3.77 6.84
CA PRO A 118 3.80 -2.48 6.53
C PRO A 118 4.80 -1.40 6.11
N GLY A 119 6.11 -1.66 6.25
CA GLY A 119 7.18 -0.70 5.95
C GLY A 119 7.44 0.29 7.08
N LYS A 120 8.22 1.33 6.77
CA LYS A 120 8.71 2.33 7.75
C LYS A 120 7.66 3.38 8.12
N GLN A 121 6.73 3.68 7.22
CA GLN A 121 5.70 4.72 7.43
C GLN A 121 4.32 4.09 7.49
N VAL A 122 3.69 4.14 8.67
CA VAL A 122 2.37 3.54 8.89
C VAL A 122 1.44 4.51 9.60
N THR A 123 0.21 4.59 9.13
CA THR A 123 -0.89 5.28 9.82
C THR A 123 -2.00 4.28 10.08
N TYR A 124 -2.61 4.38 11.27
CA TYR A 124 -3.67 3.48 11.70
C TYR A 124 -4.98 4.22 11.90
N ALA A 125 -6.09 3.56 11.59
CA ALA A 125 -7.45 4.00 11.84
C ALA A 125 -8.37 2.78 12.03
N GLY A 126 -9.68 3.00 12.18
CA GLY A 126 -10.65 1.90 12.31
C GLY A 126 -10.46 1.03 13.55
N GLY A 127 -9.94 1.61 14.65
CA GLY A 127 -9.67 0.91 15.90
C GLY A 127 -8.41 0.03 15.89
N LEU A 128 -7.58 0.13 14.86
CA LEU A 128 -6.30 -0.57 14.76
C LEU A 128 -5.15 0.30 15.27
N ASP A 129 -4.04 -0.35 15.59
CA ASP A 129 -2.80 0.28 16.01
C ASP A 129 -1.59 -0.63 15.68
N ALA A 130 -0.40 -0.21 16.10
CA ALA A 130 0.84 -0.95 15.87
C ALA A 130 0.93 -2.31 16.59
N SER A 131 0.06 -2.58 17.57
CA SER A 131 -0.04 -3.86 18.26
C SER A 131 -1.00 -4.84 17.59
N SER A 132 -1.80 -4.35 16.62
CA SER A 132 -2.75 -5.17 15.89
C SER A 132 -2.02 -6.28 15.12
N PRO A 133 -2.42 -7.55 15.28
CA PRO A 133 -1.70 -8.66 14.67
C PRO A 133 -1.89 -8.67 13.13
N PRO A 134 -0.85 -9.04 12.36
CA PRO A 134 -0.97 -9.19 10.91
C PRO A 134 -2.10 -10.13 10.47
N PHE A 135 -2.84 -9.70 9.45
CA PHE A 135 -3.98 -10.41 8.89
C PHE A 135 -4.30 -9.91 7.46
N PRO A 136 -4.73 -10.78 6.52
CA PRO A 136 -4.77 -12.23 6.61
C PRO A 136 -3.36 -12.82 6.67
N LYS A 137 -3.26 -14.08 7.14
CA LYS A 137 -2.01 -14.84 7.04
C LYS A 137 -1.97 -15.46 5.65
N CYS A 138 -1.31 -14.80 4.72
CA CYS A 138 -1.01 -15.37 3.42
C CYS A 138 0.37 -16.03 3.48
N SER A 139 0.40 -17.28 3.03
CA SER A 139 1.58 -18.16 3.01
C SER A 139 2.61 -17.73 1.97
#